data_AF-A0A0D3IGE2-F1
#
_entry.id   AF-A0A0D3IGE2-F1
#
_cell.length_a   1.000
_cell.length_b   1.000
_cell.length_c   1.000
_cell.angle_alpha   90.00
_cell.angle_beta   90.00
_cell.angle_gamma   90.00
#
_symmetry.space_group_name_H-M   'P 1'
#
loop_
_entity.id
_entity.type
_entity.pdbx_description
1 polymer ?
#
loop_
_entity_poly.entity_id
_entity_poly.type
_entity_poly.pdbx_seq_one_letter_code
_entity_poly.pdbx_strand_id
1 'polypeptide(L)'
;MVLSCMRFALFVLPCAAARLIQPRRAFLAVPASLLPVMRRSDAAVAAPSKAASPAAAKQQILAGYDELGRLLRDFEAVVSGGGGDGVRRVLGTVGTVSPVYLIEPAFRLLFDEDESLPMEYIETVESLMRNLAAADSEAYSAIFIEFSSAKGKPADYFGRSKQAVARARDDWRQLMDYLSM
;
A
#
# COMPACT_ATOMS: atom_id res chain seq x y z
N MET A 1 -24.63 -46.15 8.57
CA MET A 1 -23.74 -46.86 9.50
C MET A 1 -22.75 -45.84 10.09
N VAL A 2 -22.83 -45.66 11.43
CA VAL A 2 -21.74 -45.32 12.38
C VAL A 2 -20.96 -44.02 12.10
N LEU A 3 -21.28 -42.84 12.68
CA LEU A 3 -21.06 -42.36 14.06
C LEU A 3 -19.81 -42.86 14.81
N SER A 4 -18.77 -42.03 14.88
CA SER A 4 -17.73 -41.98 15.93
C SER A 4 -17.01 -40.63 15.78
N CYS A 5 -17.02 -39.64 16.68
CA CYS A 5 -17.09 -39.58 18.14
C CYS A 5 -15.84 -40.17 18.84
N MET A 6 -14.80 -39.33 19.03
CA MET A 6 -13.79 -39.40 20.11
C MET A 6 -12.91 -38.14 20.00
N ARG A 7 -13.06 -37.10 20.85
CA ARG A 7 -12.62 -36.90 22.25
C ARG A 7 -11.11 -36.88 22.50
N PHE A 8 -10.68 -35.72 23.03
CA PHE A 8 -9.68 -35.49 24.08
C PHE A 8 -8.19 -35.79 23.83
N ALA A 9 -7.37 -34.75 23.93
CA ALA A 9 -6.36 -34.64 24.99
C ALA A 9 -5.79 -33.21 25.07
N LEU A 10 -6.18 -32.48 26.12
CA LEU A 10 -5.33 -31.44 26.71
C LEU A 10 -4.06 -32.11 27.25
N PHE A 11 -2.89 -31.56 26.95
CA PHE A 11 -1.72 -31.75 27.79
C PHE A 11 -1.08 -30.38 28.07
N VAL A 12 -1.37 -29.90 29.27
CA VAL A 12 -0.62 -28.87 29.98
C VAL A 12 0.56 -29.57 30.66
N LEU A 13 1.77 -29.07 30.46
CA LEU A 13 2.85 -29.23 31.45
C LEU A 13 3.91 -28.13 31.28
N PRO A 14 4.05 -27.25 32.28
CA PRO A 14 5.15 -26.29 32.37
C PRO A 14 6.33 -26.95 33.10
N CYS A 15 7.55 -26.78 32.61
CA CYS A 15 8.75 -27.22 33.31
C CYS A 15 9.83 -26.14 33.33
N ALA A 16 10.04 -25.63 34.55
CA ALA A 16 11.32 -25.34 35.19
C ALA A 16 12.32 -24.38 34.53
N ALA A 17 12.37 -23.18 35.13
CA ALA A 17 13.52 -22.60 35.82
C ALA A 17 14.94 -22.89 35.29
N ALA A 18 15.61 -21.84 34.81
CA ALA A 18 17.05 -21.67 34.96
C ALA A 18 17.35 -20.21 35.32
N ARG A 19 17.89 -20.04 36.53
CA ARG A 19 18.37 -18.80 37.16
C ARG A 19 19.87 -18.64 36.83
N LEU A 20 20.35 -17.39 36.96
CA LEU A 20 21.76 -16.95 36.97
C LEU A 20 22.35 -16.88 35.53
N ILE A 21 23.06 -15.83 35.10
CA ILE A 21 24.12 -15.07 35.77
C ILE A 21 24.16 -13.68 35.13
N GLN A 22 24.12 -12.60 35.93
CA GLN A 22 24.54 -11.27 35.49
C GLN A 22 26.04 -11.09 35.73
N PRO A 23 26.81 -10.61 34.75
CA PRO A 23 28.03 -9.89 35.02
C PRO A 23 27.77 -8.37 34.99
N ARG A 24 27.91 -7.76 36.16
CA ARG A 24 28.14 -6.32 36.33
C ARG A 24 29.45 -5.96 35.62
N ARG A 25 29.39 -5.06 34.63
CA ARG A 25 30.55 -4.25 34.25
C ARG A 25 30.16 -2.78 34.28
N ALA A 26 30.78 -2.10 35.24
CA ALA A 26 30.80 -0.66 35.40
C ALA A 26 31.88 -0.04 34.50
N PHE A 27 31.74 1.27 34.28
CA PHE A 27 32.67 2.21 33.66
C PHE A 27 32.79 2.08 32.12
N LEU A 28 32.66 3.14 31.31
CA LEU A 28 33.12 4.52 31.48
C LEU A 28 32.17 5.51 30.80
N ALA A 29 31.92 6.65 31.46
CA ALA A 29 31.34 7.83 30.87
C ALA A 29 32.36 8.50 29.94
N VAL A 30 31.98 8.68 28.67
CA VAL A 30 32.74 9.47 27.69
C VAL A 30 32.10 10.87 27.62
N PRO A 31 32.89 11.96 27.69
CA PRO A 31 32.37 13.31 27.67
C PRO A 31 31.79 13.70 26.30
N ALA A 32 30.74 14.52 26.36
CA ALA A 32 29.99 15.05 25.24
C ALA A 32 30.82 15.99 24.37
N SER A 33 31.08 15.59 23.12
CA SER A 33 31.48 16.51 22.06
C SER A 33 30.23 17.20 21.51
N LEU A 34 30.06 18.48 21.84
CA LEU A 34 29.12 19.40 21.22
C LEU A 34 29.59 19.71 19.79
N LEU A 35 29.10 18.93 18.82
CA LEU A 35 29.06 19.38 17.43
C LEU A 35 27.67 19.97 17.17
N PRO A 36 27.55 21.20 16.63
CA PRO A 36 26.30 21.65 16.07
C PRO A 36 26.04 20.81 14.81
N VAL A 37 25.29 19.72 14.96
CA VAL A 37 24.58 19.12 13.84
C VAL A 37 23.65 20.19 13.33
N MET A 38 24.05 20.76 12.20
CA MET A 38 23.21 21.54 11.31
C MET A 38 22.09 20.60 10.89
N ARG A 39 21.01 20.60 11.66
CA ARG A 39 19.80 19.82 11.40
C ARG A 39 19.19 20.47 10.15
N ARG A 40 19.55 19.94 8.98
CA ARG A 40 18.76 20.17 7.78
C ARG A 40 17.36 19.70 8.16
N SER A 41 16.43 20.65 8.25
CA SER A 41 15.01 20.32 8.32
C SER A 41 14.66 19.67 7.00
N ASP A 42 14.99 18.39 6.86
CA ASP A 42 14.24 17.52 5.99
C ASP A 42 12.84 17.57 6.56
N ALA A 43 11.98 18.36 5.91
CA ALA A 43 10.56 18.31 6.13
C ALA A 43 10.21 16.82 6.01
N ALA A 44 9.96 16.19 7.16
CA ALA A 44 9.51 14.82 7.19
C ALA A 44 8.22 14.82 6.40
N VAL A 45 8.28 14.34 5.16
CA VAL A 45 7.10 14.09 4.34
C VAL A 45 6.34 13.06 5.14
N ALA A 46 5.32 13.52 5.85
CA ALA A 46 4.49 12.66 6.67
C ALA A 46 4.02 11.52 5.76
N ALA A 47 4.19 10.28 6.22
CA ALA A 47 3.67 9.14 5.50
C ALA A 47 2.18 9.40 5.20
N PRO A 48 1.71 9.18 3.96
CA PRO A 48 0.35 9.48 3.57
C PRO A 48 -0.63 8.79 4.52
N SER A 49 -1.27 9.61 5.34
CA SER A 49 -2.46 9.25 6.11
C SER A 49 -3.69 9.70 5.32
N LYS A 50 -4.86 9.12 5.62
CA LYS A 50 -6.15 9.60 5.13
C LYS A 50 -6.18 11.14 5.14
N ALA A 51 -6.49 11.76 4.00
CA ALA A 51 -6.65 13.21 3.92
C ALA A 51 -7.66 13.73 4.96
N ALA A 52 -7.28 14.78 5.69
CA ALA A 52 -8.08 15.38 6.75
C ALA A 52 -8.75 16.70 6.35
N SER A 53 -8.46 17.21 5.16
CA SER A 53 -9.02 18.47 4.64
C SER A 53 -9.08 18.45 3.10
N PRO A 54 -9.89 19.33 2.48
CA PRO A 54 -9.98 19.41 1.01
C PRO A 54 -8.64 19.72 0.35
N ALA A 55 -7.86 20.64 0.92
CA ALA A 55 -6.53 20.97 0.41
C ALA A 55 -5.57 19.78 0.46
N ALA A 56 -5.57 19.02 1.56
CA ALA A 56 -4.77 17.81 1.69
C ALA A 56 -5.23 16.71 0.73
N ALA A 57 -6.54 16.58 0.50
CA ALA A 57 -7.11 15.63 -0.46
C ALA A 57 -6.63 15.94 -1.89
N LYS A 58 -6.68 17.22 -2.32
CA LYS A 58 -6.15 17.62 -3.64
C LYS A 58 -4.66 17.29 -3.79
N GLN A 59 -3.86 17.56 -2.77
CA GLN A 59 -2.43 17.20 -2.79
C GLN A 59 -2.21 15.70 -2.89
N GLN A 60 -2.97 14.90 -2.14
CA GLN A 60 -2.89 13.44 -2.20
C GLN A 60 -3.31 12.90 -3.58
N ILE A 61 -4.36 13.48 -4.19
CA ILE A 61 -4.83 13.12 -5.53
C ILE A 61 -3.77 13.37 -6.60
N LEU A 62 -3.11 14.53 -6.57
CA LEU A 62 -2.02 14.85 -7.49
C LEU A 62 -0.85 13.88 -7.32
N ALA A 63 -0.40 13.69 -6.07
CA ALA A 63 0.69 12.78 -5.77
C ALA A 63 0.38 11.32 -6.17
N GLY A 64 -0.87 10.89 -5.98
CA GLY A 64 -1.32 9.55 -6.39
C GLY A 64 -1.33 9.38 -7.90
N TYR A 65 -1.80 10.38 -8.66
CA TYR A 65 -1.79 10.35 -10.13
C TYR A 65 -0.36 10.28 -10.69
N ASP A 66 0.54 11.07 -10.13
CA ASP A 66 1.96 11.06 -10.50
C ASP A 66 2.64 9.74 -10.16
N GLU A 67 2.31 9.16 -9.01
CA GLU A 67 2.85 7.87 -8.57
C GLU A 67 2.38 6.71 -9.45
N LEU A 68 1.11 6.71 -9.89
CA LEU A 68 0.65 5.74 -10.91
C LEU A 68 1.33 5.98 -12.27
N GLY A 69 1.58 7.24 -12.64
CA GLY A 69 2.35 7.57 -13.83
C GLY A 69 3.78 7.06 -13.78
N ARG A 70 4.43 7.17 -12.61
CA ARG A 70 5.75 6.62 -12.34
C ARG A 70 5.73 5.09 -12.42
N LEU A 71 4.74 4.45 -11.79
CA LEU A 71 4.56 3.00 -11.86
C LEU A 71 4.46 2.50 -13.29
N LEU A 72 3.69 3.17 -14.16
CA LEU A 72 3.54 2.75 -15.56
C LEU A 72 4.85 2.87 -16.37
N ARG A 73 5.62 3.93 -16.15
CA ARG A 73 6.92 4.13 -16.80
C ARG A 73 7.95 3.11 -16.34
N ASP A 74 8.00 2.86 -15.03
CA ASP A 74 9.03 2.03 -14.39
C ASP A 74 8.54 0.61 -14.08
N PHE A 75 7.43 0.18 -14.69
CA PHE A 75 6.70 -1.02 -14.28
C PHE A 75 7.58 -2.27 -14.24
N GLU A 76 8.38 -2.47 -15.29
CA GLU A 76 9.27 -3.64 -15.39
C GLU A 76 10.38 -3.60 -14.33
N ALA A 77 10.89 -2.42 -14.00
CA ALA A 77 11.90 -2.26 -12.95
C ALA A 77 11.31 -2.53 -11.56
N VAL A 78 10.08 -2.08 -11.30
CA VAL A 78 9.36 -2.36 -10.05
C VAL A 78 9.11 -3.87 -9.90
N VAL A 79 8.66 -4.54 -10.97
CA VAL A 79 8.44 -5.99 -10.98
C VAL A 79 9.77 -6.74 -10.80
N SER A 80 10.84 -6.34 -11.48
CA SER A 80 12.14 -7.00 -11.33
C SER A 80 12.74 -6.83 -9.92
N GLY A 81 12.47 -5.71 -9.24
CA GLY A 81 13.02 -5.42 -7.92
C GLY A 81 12.20 -5.98 -6.75
N GLY A 82 10.89 -6.10 -6.89
CA GLY A 82 9.98 -6.47 -5.80
C GLY A 82 8.85 -7.43 -6.15
N GLY A 83 8.82 -7.94 -7.39
CA GLY A 83 7.75 -8.80 -7.88
C GLY A 83 6.38 -8.15 -7.77
N GLY A 84 5.35 -8.97 -7.49
CA GLY A 84 3.99 -8.50 -7.22
C GLY A 84 3.90 -7.55 -6.05
N ASP A 85 4.61 -7.81 -4.95
CA ASP A 85 4.59 -6.93 -3.78
C ASP A 85 5.23 -5.56 -4.04
N GLY A 86 6.13 -5.46 -5.01
CA GLY A 86 6.64 -4.18 -5.52
C GLY A 86 5.51 -3.31 -6.05
N VAL A 87 4.71 -3.85 -6.99
CA VAL A 87 3.54 -3.17 -7.58
C VAL A 87 2.52 -2.81 -6.50
N ARG A 88 2.16 -3.78 -5.63
CA ARG A 88 1.16 -3.61 -4.56
C ARG A 88 1.54 -2.54 -3.55
N ARG A 89 2.83 -2.38 -3.26
CA ARG A 89 3.33 -1.28 -2.40
C ARG A 89 3.11 0.09 -3.04
N VAL A 90 3.29 0.20 -4.35
CA VAL A 90 2.99 1.45 -5.08
C VAL A 90 1.49 1.72 -5.13
N LEU A 91 0.66 0.68 -5.32
CA LEU A 91 -0.80 0.80 -5.25
C LEU A 91 -1.33 1.12 -3.84
N GLY A 92 -0.48 1.10 -2.82
CA GLY A 92 -0.87 1.38 -1.44
C GLY A 92 -1.68 0.26 -0.80
N THR A 93 -1.67 -0.96 -1.34
CA THR A 93 -2.32 -2.12 -0.71
C THR A 93 -1.38 -2.84 0.25
N VAL A 94 -0.07 -2.68 0.06
CA VAL A 94 0.97 -3.17 0.98
C VAL A 94 1.71 -1.99 1.61
N GLY A 95 1.45 -1.78 2.90
CA GLY A 95 1.98 -0.64 3.65
C GLY A 95 1.12 0.62 3.50
N THR A 96 1.58 1.72 4.10
CA THR A 96 0.80 2.96 4.25
C THR A 96 1.56 4.19 3.74
N VAL A 97 2.61 3.99 2.95
CA VAL A 97 3.52 5.07 2.52
C VAL A 97 3.22 5.57 1.11
N SER A 98 2.47 4.82 0.31
CA SER A 98 2.07 5.27 -1.03
C SER A 98 1.01 6.36 -0.94
N PRO A 99 1.08 7.44 -1.75
CA PRO A 99 0.00 8.44 -1.83
C PRO A 99 -1.34 7.85 -2.31
N VAL A 100 -1.33 6.67 -2.95
CA VAL A 100 -2.53 5.93 -3.36
C VAL A 100 -3.22 5.25 -2.17
N TYR A 101 -2.53 5.09 -1.04
CA TYR A 101 -3.12 4.53 0.18
C TYR A 101 -4.32 5.37 0.66
N LEU A 102 -5.47 4.73 0.82
CA LEU A 102 -6.73 5.38 1.21
C LEU A 102 -7.12 6.56 0.31
N ILE A 103 -6.95 6.42 -1.01
CA ILE A 103 -7.29 7.48 -1.96
C ILE A 103 -8.81 7.72 -2.11
N GLU A 104 -9.64 6.68 -2.04
CA GLU A 104 -11.10 6.81 -2.19
C GLU A 104 -11.72 7.82 -1.21
N PRO A 105 -11.39 7.80 0.10
CA PRO A 105 -11.81 8.86 1.01
C PRO A 105 -11.40 10.28 0.59
N ALA A 106 -10.26 10.47 -0.09
CA ALA A 106 -9.85 11.80 -0.55
C ALA A 106 -10.77 12.31 -1.67
N PHE A 107 -11.12 11.45 -2.63
CA PHE A 107 -12.08 11.80 -3.68
C PHE A 107 -13.49 12.05 -3.13
N ARG A 108 -13.95 11.21 -2.19
CA ARG A 108 -15.27 11.41 -1.53
C ARG A 108 -15.33 12.69 -0.71
N LEU A 109 -14.25 13.03 -0.01
CA LEU A 109 -14.18 14.27 0.75
C LEU A 109 -14.37 15.50 -0.15
N LEU A 110 -13.84 15.49 -1.38
CA LEU A 110 -14.06 16.58 -2.33
C LEU A 110 -15.48 16.58 -2.92
N PHE A 111 -16.10 15.42 -3.08
CA PHE A 111 -17.49 15.32 -3.51
C PHE A 111 -18.46 15.90 -2.47
N ASP A 112 -18.24 15.57 -1.20
CA ASP A 112 -19.09 16.05 -0.10
C ASP A 112 -19.01 17.58 0.08
N GLU A 113 -17.94 18.22 -0.40
CA GLU A 113 -17.69 19.67 -0.28
C GLU A 113 -18.14 20.47 -1.52
N ASP A 114 -18.40 19.82 -2.65
CA ASP A 114 -18.77 20.46 -3.91
C ASP A 114 -20.02 19.82 -4.51
N GLU A 115 -21.18 20.39 -4.17
CA GLU A 115 -22.50 19.95 -4.65
C GLU A 115 -22.70 20.14 -6.17
N SER A 116 -21.79 20.83 -6.86
CA SER A 116 -21.87 21.03 -8.32
C SER A 116 -21.33 19.84 -9.12
N LEU A 117 -20.64 18.91 -8.46
CA LEU A 117 -20.07 17.74 -9.12
C LEU A 117 -21.17 16.80 -9.63
N PRO A 118 -21.06 16.30 -10.88
CA PRO A 118 -22.06 15.43 -11.48
C PRO A 118 -22.04 14.02 -10.83
N MET A 119 -23.13 13.26 -10.96
CA MET A 119 -23.19 11.88 -10.43
C MET A 119 -22.12 10.98 -11.05
N GLU A 120 -21.80 11.22 -12.32
CA GLU A 120 -20.75 10.58 -13.11
C GLU A 120 -19.37 10.69 -12.43
N TYR A 121 -19.13 11.69 -11.58
CA TYR A 121 -17.92 11.77 -10.76
C TYR A 121 -17.81 10.55 -9.84
N ILE A 122 -18.87 10.22 -9.10
CA ILE A 122 -18.84 9.07 -8.16
C ILE A 122 -18.75 7.75 -8.92
N GLU A 123 -19.44 7.62 -10.05
CA GLU A 123 -19.30 6.43 -10.90
C GLU A 123 -17.86 6.24 -11.39
N THR A 124 -17.18 7.35 -11.71
CA THR A 124 -15.76 7.35 -12.11
C THR A 124 -14.85 7.04 -10.93
N VAL A 125 -15.14 7.51 -9.71
CA VAL A 125 -14.41 7.11 -8.49
C VAL A 125 -14.54 5.60 -8.28
N GLU A 126 -15.73 5.03 -8.41
CA GLU A 126 -15.92 3.60 -8.27
C GLU A 126 -15.20 2.80 -9.38
N SER A 127 -15.19 3.32 -10.62
CA SER A 127 -14.43 2.73 -11.72
C SER A 127 -12.93 2.70 -11.43
N LEU A 128 -12.39 3.82 -10.96
CA LEU A 128 -11.01 3.93 -10.51
C LEU A 128 -10.69 2.86 -9.46
N MET A 129 -11.52 2.75 -8.42
CA MET A 129 -11.30 1.77 -7.35
C MET A 129 -11.38 0.32 -7.82
N ARG A 130 -12.29 0.00 -8.75
CA ARG A 130 -12.34 -1.33 -9.40
C ARG A 130 -11.06 -1.62 -10.19
N ASN A 131 -10.56 -0.64 -10.94
CA ASN A 131 -9.32 -0.81 -11.71
C ASN A 131 -8.09 -0.95 -10.80
N LEU A 132 -8.00 -0.22 -9.70
CA LEU A 132 -6.94 -0.39 -8.69
C LEU A 132 -7.00 -1.77 -8.02
N ALA A 133 -8.20 -2.24 -7.64
CA ALA A 133 -8.38 -3.57 -7.06
C ALA A 133 -8.03 -4.68 -8.05
N ALA A 134 -8.37 -4.53 -9.33
CA ALA A 134 -7.98 -5.45 -10.38
C ALA A 134 -6.45 -5.49 -10.55
N ALA A 135 -5.79 -4.32 -10.53
CA ALA A 135 -4.33 -4.24 -10.62
C ALA A 135 -3.64 -4.95 -9.45
N ASP A 136 -4.11 -4.76 -8.21
CA ASP A 136 -3.60 -5.44 -7.01
C ASP A 136 -3.82 -6.95 -7.08
N SER A 137 -5.03 -7.39 -7.44
CA SER A 137 -5.36 -8.82 -7.54
C SER A 137 -4.48 -9.58 -8.53
N GLU A 138 -4.22 -8.98 -9.69
CA GLU A 138 -3.34 -9.53 -10.71
C GLU A 138 -1.88 -9.55 -10.24
N ALA A 139 -1.40 -8.47 -9.63
CA ALA A 139 -0.06 -8.40 -9.07
C ALA A 139 0.15 -9.43 -7.95
N TYR A 140 -0.83 -9.61 -7.08
CA TYR A 140 -0.82 -10.62 -6.02
C TYR A 140 -0.79 -12.04 -6.60
N SER A 141 -1.64 -12.31 -7.59
CA SER A 141 -1.70 -13.62 -8.24
C SER A 141 -0.39 -13.99 -8.93
N ALA A 142 0.31 -13.01 -9.51
CA ALA A 142 1.60 -13.20 -10.14
C ALA A 142 2.68 -13.74 -9.17
N ILE A 143 2.55 -13.50 -7.86
CA ILE A 143 3.49 -13.99 -6.83
C ILE A 143 3.47 -15.51 -6.72
N PHE A 144 2.29 -16.13 -6.90
CA PHE A 144 2.09 -17.55 -6.59
C PHE A 144 1.82 -18.42 -7.82
N ILE A 145 1.56 -17.82 -8.99
CA ILE A 145 1.15 -18.58 -10.17
C ILE A 145 2.20 -19.61 -10.62
N GLU A 146 3.49 -19.33 -10.42
CA GLU A 146 4.59 -20.25 -10.76
C GLU A 146 4.55 -21.56 -9.96
N PHE A 147 3.95 -21.53 -8.75
CA PHE A 147 3.80 -22.69 -7.88
C PHE A 147 2.39 -23.30 -7.93
N SER A 148 1.52 -22.76 -8.78
CA SER A 148 0.15 -23.22 -8.95
C SER A 148 0.06 -24.29 -10.04
N SER A 149 -0.96 -25.15 -9.95
CA SER A 149 -1.33 -26.08 -11.03
C SER A 149 -2.03 -25.38 -12.21
N ALA A 150 -2.35 -24.09 -12.08
CA ALA A 150 -2.93 -23.29 -13.14
C ALA A 150 -1.90 -23.01 -14.26
N LYS A 151 -2.34 -23.03 -15.52
CA LYS A 151 -1.47 -22.91 -16.72
C LYS A 151 -0.93 -21.48 -17.00
N GLY A 152 -1.05 -20.54 -16.06
CA GLY A 152 -0.68 -19.14 -16.27
C GLY A 152 0.81 -18.86 -16.05
N LYS A 153 1.36 -17.83 -16.71
CA LYS A 153 2.73 -17.35 -16.44
C LYS A 153 2.69 -16.04 -15.67
N PRO A 154 3.65 -15.77 -14.75
CA PRO A 154 3.70 -14.49 -14.02
C PRO A 154 3.62 -13.27 -14.93
N ALA A 155 4.31 -13.29 -16.08
CA ALA A 155 4.30 -12.22 -17.06
C ALA A 155 2.89 -11.85 -17.57
N ASP A 156 1.98 -12.82 -17.72
CA ASP A 156 0.62 -12.56 -18.18
C ASP A 156 -0.19 -11.78 -17.13
N TYR A 157 0.01 -12.12 -15.85
CA TYR A 157 -0.62 -11.44 -14.72
C TYR A 157 -0.06 -10.02 -14.55
N PHE A 158 1.26 -9.85 -14.66
CA PHE A 158 1.87 -8.52 -14.66
C PHE A 158 1.39 -7.65 -15.82
N GLY A 159 1.23 -8.23 -17.01
CA GLY A 159 0.63 -7.54 -18.16
C GLY A 159 -0.78 -7.04 -17.89
N ARG A 160 -1.65 -7.87 -17.32
CA ARG A 160 -3.02 -7.46 -16.93
C ARG A 160 -3.03 -6.44 -15.80
N SER A 161 -2.16 -6.59 -14.82
CA SER A 161 -1.98 -5.61 -13.73
C SER A 161 -1.62 -4.24 -14.30
N LYS A 162 -0.62 -4.17 -15.19
CA LYS A 162 -0.20 -2.92 -15.85
C LYS A 162 -1.34 -2.26 -16.64
N GLN A 163 -2.12 -3.05 -17.37
CA GLN A 163 -3.29 -2.54 -18.09
C GLN A 163 -4.37 -1.99 -17.16
N ALA A 164 -4.60 -2.64 -16.02
CA ALA A 164 -5.54 -2.16 -15.02
C ALA A 164 -5.05 -0.85 -14.37
N VAL A 165 -3.73 -0.72 -14.11
CA VAL A 165 -3.13 0.57 -13.67
C VAL A 165 -3.32 1.66 -14.72
N ALA A 166 -3.17 1.34 -16.01
CA ALA A 166 -3.38 2.32 -17.08
C ALA A 166 -4.82 2.83 -17.10
N ARG A 167 -5.81 1.92 -17.03
CA ARG A 167 -7.23 2.29 -16.94
C ARG A 167 -7.55 3.09 -15.67
N ALA A 168 -7.01 2.67 -14.53
CA ALA A 168 -7.13 3.43 -13.28
C ALA A 168 -6.60 4.86 -13.46
N ARG A 169 -5.45 5.03 -14.11
CA ARG A 169 -4.88 6.35 -14.35
C ARG A 169 -5.69 7.21 -15.33
N ASP A 170 -6.35 6.61 -16.31
CA ASP A 170 -7.27 7.32 -17.20
C ASP A 170 -8.53 7.80 -16.45
N ASP A 171 -9.15 6.94 -15.64
CA ASP A 171 -10.27 7.33 -14.75
C ASP A 171 -9.84 8.45 -13.79
N TRP A 172 -8.63 8.35 -13.24
CA TRP A 172 -8.06 9.36 -12.34
C TRP A 172 -7.86 10.71 -13.03
N ARG A 173 -7.41 10.72 -14.30
CA ARG A 173 -7.30 11.95 -15.09
C ARG A 173 -8.67 12.60 -15.28
N GLN A 174 -9.68 11.81 -15.61
CA GLN A 174 -11.05 12.32 -15.76
C GLN A 174 -11.58 12.91 -14.44
N LEU A 175 -11.29 12.28 -13.30
CA LEU A 175 -11.62 12.84 -11.99
C LEU A 175 -10.93 14.19 -11.72
N MET A 176 -9.67 14.34 -12.11
CA MET A 176 -8.96 15.61 -12.00
C MET A 176 -9.58 16.69 -12.91
N ASP A 177 -10.03 16.32 -14.11
CA ASP A 177 -10.74 17.24 -15.01
C ASP A 177 -12.04 17.77 -14.37
N TYR A 178 -12.84 16.92 -13.71
CA TYR A 178 -14.02 17.36 -12.95
C TYR A 178 -13.66 18.33 -11.82
N LEU A 179 -12.52 18.11 -11.16
CA LEU A 179 -12.03 18.94 -10.06
C LEU A 179 -11.28 20.19 -10.51
N SER A 180 -11.14 20.40 -11.83
CA SER A 180 -10.33 21.47 -12.44
C SER A 180 -8.88 21.49 -11.93
N MET A 181 -8.25 20.31 -11.87
CA MET A 181 -6.89 20.08 -11.36
C MET A 181 -5.89 19.65 -12.42
#